data_AF-A0A9J6GFI0-F1
#
_entry.id   AF-A0A9J6GFI0-F1
#
_cell.length_a   1.000
_cell.length_b   1.000
_cell.length_c   1.000
_cell.angle_alpha   90.00
_cell.angle_beta   90.00
_cell.angle_gamma   90.00
#
_symmetry.space_group_name_H-M   'P 1'
#
loop_
_entity.id
_entity.type
_entity.pdbx_description
1 polymer ?
#
loop_
_entity_poly.entity_id
_entity_poly.type
_entity_poly.pdbx_seq_one_letter_code
_entity_poly.pdbx_strand_id
1 'polypeptide(L)'
;MAEPANFCTKAVELARRLLSHVAFNEKLEDIERILNSPPDRYLSSAESSLYCHFVTALLDNLSASSLKNAEEDLAFDAIVLRCPPDDLFLILASAFKRYSKSYKRDKVCALIDKFVQGDHLHRLLVRQCQNETNTDESMWSTLETILVSLPERIANSRDQDVPSGLTANRYFASLLESILRNLASCARQSKRWLRRACDVSEQTAGSCVRSGTI
;
A
#
# COMPACT_ATOMS: atom_id res chain seq x y z
N MET A 1 -17.47 -18.73 1.22
CA MET A 1 -16.78 -17.84 0.25
C MET A 1 -17.83 -16.89 -0.29
N ALA A 2 -17.80 -15.62 0.12
CA ALA A 2 -18.75 -14.62 -0.36
C ALA A 2 -18.38 -14.19 -1.79
N GLU A 3 -19.37 -14.05 -2.66
CA GLU A 3 -19.16 -13.62 -4.05
C GLU A 3 -18.51 -12.22 -4.09
N PRO A 4 -17.47 -12.02 -4.92
CA PRO A 4 -16.72 -10.76 -4.99
C PRO A 4 -17.58 -9.55 -5.42
N ALA A 5 -18.69 -9.79 -6.13
CA ALA A 5 -19.65 -8.75 -6.50
C ALA A 5 -20.35 -8.12 -5.28
N ASN A 6 -20.70 -8.93 -4.27
CA ASN A 6 -21.43 -8.48 -3.09
C ASN A 6 -20.54 -7.60 -2.17
N PHE A 7 -19.24 -7.89 -2.12
CA PHE A 7 -18.27 -7.09 -1.36
C PHE A 7 -18.12 -5.67 -1.92
N CYS A 8 -17.99 -5.53 -3.24
CA CYS A 8 -17.79 -4.22 -3.87
C CYS A 8 -19.01 -3.31 -3.69
N THR A 9 -20.23 -3.84 -3.85
CA THR A 9 -21.46 -3.06 -3.62
C THR A 9 -21.54 -2.54 -2.19
N LYS A 10 -21.25 -3.37 -1.19
CA LYS A 10 -21.22 -2.96 0.23
C LYS A 10 -20.15 -1.89 0.51
N ALA A 11 -18.96 -2.05 -0.08
CA ALA A 11 -17.85 -1.10 0.07
C ALA A 11 -18.21 0.29 -0.48
N VAL A 12 -18.86 0.32 -1.64
CA VAL A 12 -19.33 1.55 -2.29
C VAL A 12 -20.45 2.20 -1.48
N GLU A 13 -21.42 1.43 -0.99
CA GLU A 13 -22.50 1.95 -0.16
C GLU A 13 -21.96 2.55 1.15
N LEU A 14 -21.01 1.87 1.79
CA LEU A 14 -20.31 2.39 2.96
C LEU A 14 -19.61 3.72 2.64
N ALA A 15 -18.86 3.78 1.54
CA ALA A 15 -18.18 5.00 1.12
C ALA A 15 -19.15 6.16 0.86
N ARG A 16 -20.25 5.92 0.13
CA ARG A 16 -21.31 6.90 -0.11
C ARG A 16 -21.92 7.40 1.20
N ARG A 17 -22.15 6.51 2.18
CA ARG A 17 -22.67 6.88 3.50
C ARG A 17 -21.70 7.74 4.29
N LEU A 18 -20.41 7.42 4.27
CA LEU A 18 -19.38 8.19 4.99
C LEU A 18 -19.12 9.55 4.34
N LEU A 19 -19.34 9.67 3.04
CA LEU A 19 -19.08 10.89 2.26
C LEU A 19 -20.35 11.65 1.88
N SER A 20 -21.52 11.32 2.45
CA SER A 20 -22.82 11.89 2.05
C SER A 20 -22.90 13.42 2.18
N HIS A 21 -22.04 14.01 3.01
CA HIS A 21 -21.96 15.46 3.24
C HIS A 21 -20.80 16.13 2.49
N VAL A 22 -19.97 15.36 1.79
CA VAL A 22 -18.83 15.84 1.01
C VAL A 22 -19.27 15.93 -0.45
N ALA A 23 -18.86 16.98 -1.16
CA ALA A 23 -19.03 17.10 -2.61
C ALA A 23 -18.10 16.12 -3.36
N PHE A 24 -18.31 14.82 -3.16
CA PHE A 24 -17.56 13.73 -3.81
C PHE A 24 -18.40 13.01 -4.87
N ASN A 25 -19.69 13.33 -4.98
CA ASN A 25 -20.65 12.60 -5.83
C ASN A 25 -20.25 12.54 -7.32
N GLU A 26 -19.63 13.59 -7.86
CA GLU A 26 -19.22 13.63 -9.28
C GLU A 26 -18.05 12.67 -9.60
N LYS A 27 -17.29 12.23 -8.58
CA LYS A 27 -16.11 11.37 -8.75
C LYS A 27 -16.34 9.95 -8.24
N LEU A 28 -17.57 9.64 -7.81
CA LEU A 28 -17.92 8.38 -7.18
C LEU A 28 -18.00 7.24 -8.20
N GLU A 29 -18.42 7.52 -9.43
CA GLU A 29 -18.41 6.54 -10.53
C GLU A 29 -16.99 6.07 -10.86
N ASP A 30 -16.02 6.98 -10.85
CA ASP A 30 -14.61 6.65 -11.05
C ASP A 30 -14.04 5.81 -9.91
N ILE A 31 -14.39 6.14 -8.66
CA ILE A 31 -14.01 5.31 -7.51
C ILE A 31 -14.64 3.93 -7.59
N GLU A 32 -15.92 3.84 -7.95
CA GLU A 32 -16.63 2.58 -8.11
C GLU A 32 -15.95 1.72 -9.17
N ARG A 33 -15.56 2.32 -10.30
CA ARG A 33 -14.78 1.65 -11.33
C ARG A 33 -13.42 1.18 -10.79
N ILE A 34 -12.73 1.98 -9.98
CA ILE A 34 -11.49 1.57 -9.32
C ILE A 34 -11.75 0.40 -8.37
N LEU A 35 -12.76 0.48 -7.48
CA LEU A 35 -13.10 -0.55 -6.50
C LEU A 35 -13.57 -1.87 -7.14
N ASN A 36 -14.25 -1.81 -8.29
CA ASN A 36 -14.68 -3.00 -9.03
C ASN A 36 -13.55 -3.64 -9.85
N SER A 37 -12.43 -2.95 -10.05
CA SER A 37 -11.28 -3.53 -10.76
C SER A 37 -10.54 -4.56 -9.90
N PRO A 38 -9.64 -5.39 -10.46
CA PRO A 38 -8.82 -6.29 -9.66
C PRO A 38 -7.95 -5.53 -8.64
N PRO A 39 -7.75 -6.05 -7.41
CA PRO A 39 -7.00 -5.36 -6.35
C PRO A 39 -5.53 -5.10 -6.70
N ASP A 40 -4.95 -5.94 -7.57
CA ASP A 40 -3.56 -5.81 -8.03
C ASP A 40 -3.43 -4.99 -9.33
N ARG A 41 -4.52 -4.40 -9.83
CA ARG A 41 -4.48 -3.54 -11.01
C ARG A 41 -3.61 -2.33 -10.74
N TYR A 42 -2.70 -2.03 -11.67
CA TYR A 42 -1.94 -0.79 -11.66
C TYR A 42 -2.88 0.41 -11.93
N LEU A 43 -2.91 1.36 -11.00
CA LEU A 43 -3.64 2.61 -11.16
C LEU A 43 -2.76 3.61 -11.90
N SER A 44 -3.33 4.34 -12.85
CA SER A 44 -2.66 5.50 -13.45
C SER A 44 -2.41 6.59 -12.39
N SER A 45 -1.50 7.53 -12.67
CA SER A 45 -1.21 8.64 -11.75
C SER A 45 -2.46 9.43 -11.35
N ALA A 46 -3.36 9.71 -12.30
CA ALA A 46 -4.62 10.39 -12.05
C ALA A 46 -5.58 9.56 -11.18
N GLU A 47 -5.72 8.25 -11.45
CA GLU A 47 -6.53 7.35 -10.64
C GLU A 47 -5.95 7.21 -9.22
N SER A 48 -4.62 7.15 -9.07
CA SER A 48 -3.95 7.09 -7.76
C SER A 48 -4.25 8.34 -6.95
N SER A 49 -4.00 9.53 -7.53
CA SER A 49 -4.29 10.81 -6.87
C SER A 49 -5.76 10.91 -6.46
N LEU A 50 -6.68 10.56 -7.35
CA LEU A 50 -8.11 10.51 -7.04
C LEU A 50 -8.40 9.61 -5.84
N TYR A 51 -7.85 8.39 -5.84
CA TYR A 51 -8.05 7.42 -4.79
C TYR A 51 -7.43 7.86 -3.45
N CYS A 52 -6.29 8.54 -3.48
CA CYS A 52 -5.64 9.12 -2.30
C CYS A 52 -6.51 10.22 -1.66
N HIS A 53 -7.09 11.10 -2.47
CA HIS A 53 -8.05 12.09 -2.00
C HIS A 53 -9.31 11.46 -1.41
N PHE A 54 -9.82 10.41 -2.07
CA PHE A 54 -10.94 9.63 -1.57
C PHE A 54 -10.66 8.98 -0.21
N VAL A 55 -9.53 8.28 -0.06
CA VAL A 55 -9.13 7.64 1.21
C VAL A 55 -8.93 8.69 2.31
N THR A 56 -8.31 9.83 1.99
CA THR A 56 -8.16 10.92 2.95
C THR A 56 -9.51 11.44 3.42
N ALA A 57 -10.46 11.65 2.49
CA ALA A 57 -11.82 12.07 2.82
C ALA A 57 -12.56 11.04 3.68
N LEU A 58 -12.41 9.74 3.41
CA LEU A 58 -12.97 8.67 4.23
C LEU A 58 -12.45 8.72 5.66
N LEU A 59 -11.13 8.85 5.83
CA LEU A 59 -10.51 8.97 7.16
C LEU A 59 -10.96 10.24 7.89
N ASP A 60 -11.13 11.35 7.16
CA ASP A 60 -11.55 12.65 7.72
C ASP A 60 -13.03 12.67 8.14
N ASN A 61 -13.89 11.84 7.54
CA ASN A 61 -15.31 11.77 7.89
C ASN A 61 -15.65 10.62 8.85
N LEU A 62 -14.66 9.84 9.27
CA LEU A 62 -14.88 8.72 10.18
C LEU A 62 -15.28 9.20 11.59
N SER A 63 -16.34 8.64 12.15
CA SER A 63 -16.78 8.86 13.54
C SER A 63 -16.92 7.53 14.28
N ALA A 64 -17.04 7.56 15.61
CA ALA A 64 -17.24 6.35 16.41
C ALA A 64 -18.52 5.57 16.05
N SER A 65 -19.51 6.23 15.44
CA SER A 65 -20.77 5.62 14.98
C SER A 65 -20.80 5.29 13.49
N SER A 66 -19.71 5.55 12.78
CA SER A 66 -19.63 5.39 11.31
C SER A 66 -19.62 3.94 10.86
N LEU A 67 -18.98 3.06 11.62
CA LEU A 67 -18.85 1.63 11.34
C LEU A 67 -19.69 0.87 12.38
N LYS A 68 -20.78 0.26 11.94
CA LYS A 68 -21.81 -0.31 12.82
C LYS A 68 -21.53 -1.75 13.24
N ASN A 69 -20.73 -2.46 12.46
CA ASN A 69 -20.45 -3.87 12.67
C ASN A 69 -19.06 -4.25 12.11
N ALA A 70 -18.63 -5.48 12.42
CA ALA A 70 -17.34 -5.99 11.99
C ALA A 70 -17.22 -6.14 10.45
N GLU A 71 -18.31 -6.38 9.74
CA GLU A 71 -18.28 -6.46 8.27
C GLU A 71 -17.95 -5.10 7.64
N GLU A 72 -18.58 -4.02 8.12
CA GLU A 72 -18.30 -2.66 7.67
C GLU A 72 -16.87 -2.24 8.06
N ASP A 73 -16.37 -2.68 9.22
CA ASP A 73 -15.00 -2.44 9.64
C ASP A 73 -13.97 -3.09 8.70
N LEU A 74 -14.22 -4.35 8.32
CA LEU A 74 -13.40 -5.07 7.35
C LEU A 74 -13.50 -4.47 5.94
N ALA A 75 -14.70 -4.06 5.52
CA ALA A 75 -14.90 -3.41 4.23
C ALA A 75 -14.15 -2.07 4.16
N PHE A 76 -14.21 -1.27 5.22
CA PHE A 76 -13.47 -0.02 5.34
C PHE A 76 -11.96 -0.27 5.20
N ASP A 77 -11.43 -1.26 5.90
CA ASP A 77 -10.01 -1.57 5.86
C ASP A 77 -9.56 -2.02 4.48
N ALA A 78 -10.34 -2.86 3.81
CA ALA A 78 -10.02 -3.29 2.45
C ALA A 78 -10.10 -2.14 1.43
N ILE A 79 -11.01 -1.17 1.60
CA ILE A 79 -11.02 0.05 0.77
C ILE A 79 -9.74 0.85 0.98
N VAL A 80 -9.38 1.14 2.24
CA VAL A 80 -8.22 1.98 2.55
C VAL A 80 -6.91 1.30 2.15
N LEU A 81 -6.74 0.02 2.51
CA LEU A 81 -5.55 -0.77 2.22
C LEU A 81 -5.36 -1.07 0.72
N ARG A 82 -6.34 -0.75 -0.13
CA ARG A 82 -6.15 -0.87 -1.59
C ARG A 82 -5.28 0.26 -2.17
N CYS A 83 -5.14 1.37 -1.46
CA CYS A 83 -4.32 2.49 -1.89
C CYS A 83 -2.87 2.03 -2.14
N PRO A 84 -2.18 2.54 -3.18
CA PRO A 84 -0.78 2.25 -3.42
C PRO A 84 0.08 2.41 -2.16
N PRO A 85 0.99 1.47 -1.84
CA PRO A 85 1.67 1.45 -0.54
C PRO A 85 2.42 2.73 -0.19
N ASP A 86 3.04 3.37 -1.18
CA ASP A 86 3.81 4.62 -1.03
C ASP A 86 2.89 5.76 -0.55
N ASP A 87 1.80 5.98 -1.28
CA ASP A 87 0.79 6.99 -0.95
C ASP A 87 0.06 6.68 0.35
N LEU A 88 -0.34 5.41 0.54
CA LEU A 88 -1.07 4.95 1.72
C LEU A 88 -0.27 5.21 2.99
N PHE A 89 1.03 4.90 2.98
CA PHE A 89 1.87 5.08 4.16
C PHE A 89 1.98 6.58 4.53
N LEU A 90 2.13 7.47 3.55
CA LEU A 90 2.11 8.92 3.76
C LEU A 90 0.78 9.41 4.31
N ILE A 91 -0.34 8.95 3.74
CA ILE A 91 -1.69 9.31 4.19
C ILE A 91 -1.89 8.87 5.64
N LEU A 92 -1.56 7.62 5.99
CA LEU A 92 -1.73 7.10 7.35
C LEU A 92 -0.83 7.83 8.35
N ALA A 93 0.44 8.07 8.01
CA ALA A 93 1.36 8.80 8.88
C ALA A 93 0.92 10.25 9.11
N SER A 94 0.45 10.93 8.05
CA SER A 94 -0.10 12.28 8.14
C SER A 94 -1.38 12.32 8.98
N ALA A 95 -2.32 11.40 8.73
CA ALA A 95 -3.55 11.28 9.49
C ALA A 95 -3.30 10.99 10.98
N PHE A 96 -2.33 10.11 11.28
CA PHE A 96 -1.95 9.79 12.66
C PHE A 96 -1.41 11.00 13.42
N LYS A 97 -0.57 11.81 12.75
CA LYS A 97 -0.03 13.05 13.33
C LYS A 97 -1.13 14.11 13.51
N ARG A 98 -2.06 14.20 12.55
CA ARG A 98 -3.14 15.20 12.53
C ARG A 98 -4.20 14.94 13.58
N TYR A 99 -4.55 13.68 13.84
CA TYR A 99 -5.63 13.36 14.77
C TYR A 99 -5.16 13.36 16.23
N SER A 100 -5.94 14.03 17.09
CA SER A 100 -5.83 13.89 18.54
C SER A 100 -6.37 12.54 19.01
N LYS A 101 -6.20 12.21 20.29
CA LYS A 101 -6.71 10.98 20.91
C LYS A 101 -8.22 10.84 20.66
N SER A 102 -8.58 9.92 19.77
CA SER A 102 -9.93 9.78 19.22
C SER A 102 -10.08 8.43 18.51
N TYR A 103 -11.33 8.02 18.27
CA TYR A 103 -11.64 6.83 17.46
C TYR A 103 -10.94 6.83 16.09
N LYS A 104 -10.87 7.99 15.41
CA LYS A 104 -10.17 8.13 14.13
C LYS A 104 -8.71 7.73 14.23
N ARG A 105 -8.03 8.24 15.26
CA ARG A 105 -6.62 7.95 15.48
C ARG A 105 -6.39 6.48 15.81
N ASP A 106 -7.28 5.88 16.60
CA ASP A 106 -7.20 4.46 16.92
C ASP A 106 -7.40 3.60 15.68
N LYS A 107 -8.33 3.98 14.80
CA LYS A 107 -8.54 3.32 13.51
C LYS A 107 -7.34 3.46 12.58
N VAL A 108 -6.76 4.67 12.48
CA VAL A 108 -5.52 4.88 11.71
C VAL A 108 -4.38 4.04 12.27
N CYS A 109 -4.24 3.94 13.59
CA CYS A 109 -3.23 3.09 14.21
C CYS A 109 -3.42 1.61 13.88
N ALA A 110 -4.67 1.12 13.91
CA ALA A 110 -5.00 -0.25 13.48
C ALA A 110 -4.71 -0.48 11.99
N LEU A 111 -4.96 0.50 11.13
CA LEU A 111 -4.61 0.44 9.70
C LEU A 111 -3.09 0.40 9.48
N ILE A 112 -2.32 1.16 10.26
CA ILE A 112 -0.85 1.10 10.23
C ILE A 112 -0.35 -0.27 10.68
N ASP A 113 -0.93 -0.86 11.74
CA ASP A 113 -0.60 -2.22 12.17
C ASP A 113 -0.86 -3.23 11.04
N LYS A 114 -2.02 -3.14 10.39
CA LYS A 114 -2.36 -3.97 9.22
C LYS A 114 -1.44 -3.75 8.03
N PHE A 115 -0.98 -2.53 7.79
CA PHE A 115 0.00 -2.22 6.74
C PHE A 115 1.34 -2.90 7.01
N VAL A 116 1.83 -2.85 8.25
CA VAL A 116 3.11 -3.42 8.67
C VAL A 116 3.08 -4.95 8.70
N GLN A 117 2.00 -5.52 9.22
CA GLN A 117 1.83 -6.97 9.35
C GLN A 117 1.36 -7.63 8.04
N GLY A 118 0.83 -6.85 7.11
CA GLY A 118 0.42 -7.29 5.78
C GLY A 118 1.55 -7.29 4.76
N ASP A 119 1.19 -7.45 3.49
CA ASP A 119 2.15 -7.43 2.37
C ASP A 119 2.53 -6.02 1.92
N HIS A 120 1.84 -4.98 2.41
CA HIS A 120 2.04 -3.60 1.98
C HIS A 120 3.45 -3.07 2.27
N LEU A 121 3.99 -3.38 3.45
CA LEU A 121 5.37 -3.01 3.80
C LEU A 121 6.38 -3.65 2.83
N HIS A 122 6.19 -4.92 2.49
CA HIS A 122 7.04 -5.59 1.52
C HIS A 122 6.90 -4.97 0.11
N ARG A 123 5.66 -4.72 -0.34
CA ARG A 123 5.38 -4.09 -1.63
C ARG A 123 5.96 -2.68 -1.75
N LEU A 124 5.92 -1.90 -0.67
CA LEU A 124 6.56 -0.59 -0.58
C LEU A 124 8.07 -0.70 -0.88
N LEU A 125 8.76 -1.61 -0.19
CA LEU A 125 10.20 -1.82 -0.38
C LEU A 125 10.53 -2.35 -1.78
N VAL A 126 9.73 -3.26 -2.32
CA VAL A 126 9.92 -3.81 -3.68
C VAL A 126 9.79 -2.70 -4.73
N ARG A 127 8.78 -1.83 -4.60
CA ARG A 127 8.58 -0.70 -5.51
C ARG A 127 9.77 0.25 -5.50
N GLN A 128 10.30 0.57 -4.32
CA GLN A 128 11.50 1.38 -4.24
C GLN A 128 12.69 0.75 -4.98
N CYS A 129 12.92 -0.55 -4.80
CA CYS A 129 13.99 -1.25 -5.51
C CYS A 129 13.77 -1.35 -7.03
N GLN A 130 12.53 -1.28 -7.50
CA GLN A 130 12.20 -1.35 -8.94
C GLN A 130 12.21 0.02 -9.62
N ASN A 131 11.96 1.09 -8.88
CA ASN A 131 11.85 2.45 -9.41
C ASN A 131 13.20 3.20 -9.42
N GLU A 132 14.26 2.59 -9.96
CA GLU A 132 15.62 3.17 -10.03
C GLU A 132 15.71 4.47 -10.87
N THR A 133 14.64 4.95 -11.51
CA THR A 133 14.71 6.09 -12.45
C THR A 133 13.67 7.21 -12.29
N ASN A 134 12.64 7.09 -11.44
CA ASN A 134 11.53 8.07 -11.44
C ASN A 134 10.88 8.37 -10.08
N THR A 135 11.38 7.82 -8.97
CA THR A 135 10.87 8.22 -7.65
C THR A 135 11.55 9.52 -7.25
N ASP A 136 10.76 10.56 -7.00
CA ASP A 136 11.23 11.80 -6.40
C ASP A 136 12.03 11.47 -5.11
N GLU A 137 13.36 11.64 -5.14
CA GLU A 137 14.25 11.28 -4.04
C GLU A 137 13.79 11.93 -2.72
N SER A 138 13.16 13.09 -2.79
CA SER A 138 12.63 13.81 -1.63
C SER A 138 11.46 13.07 -0.98
N MET A 139 10.60 12.40 -1.77
CA MET A 139 9.49 11.60 -1.27
C MET A 139 10.00 10.35 -0.56
N TRP A 140 11.00 9.67 -1.13
CA TRP A 140 11.58 8.48 -0.50
C TRP A 140 12.30 8.80 0.81
N SER A 141 13.09 9.88 0.85
CA SER A 141 13.72 10.35 2.09
C SER A 141 12.70 10.60 3.20
N THR A 142 11.53 11.15 2.84
CA THR A 142 10.41 11.34 3.76
C THR A 142 9.84 10.00 4.24
N LEU A 143 9.57 9.06 3.32
CA LEU A 143 9.08 7.71 3.64
C LEU A 143 10.03 6.96 4.57
N GLU A 144 11.32 6.97 4.27
CA GLU A 144 12.38 6.35 5.08
C GLU A 144 12.41 6.94 6.49
N THR A 145 12.41 8.28 6.59
CA THR A 145 12.36 8.96 7.89
C THR A 145 11.13 8.54 8.70
N ILE A 146 9.96 8.43 8.06
CA ILE A 146 8.74 7.98 8.72
C ILE A 146 8.85 6.51 9.13
N LEU A 147 9.33 5.62 8.26
CA LEU A 147 9.49 4.19 8.54
C LEU A 147 10.36 3.96 9.78
N VAL A 148 11.56 4.55 9.81
CA VAL A 148 12.51 4.35 10.91
C VAL A 148 11.99 4.90 12.23
N SER A 149 11.31 6.05 12.19
CA SER A 149 10.79 6.70 13.40
C SER A 149 9.37 6.27 13.80
N LEU A 150 8.70 5.40 13.03
CA LEU A 150 7.30 5.04 13.27
C LEU A 150 7.04 4.45 14.67
N PRO A 151 7.82 3.46 15.17
CA PRO A 151 7.56 2.87 16.49
C PRO A 151 7.68 3.91 17.61
N GLU A 152 8.69 4.78 17.51
CA GLU A 152 8.90 5.87 18.46
C GLU A 152 7.74 6.88 18.42
N ARG A 153 7.33 7.29 17.21
CA ARG A 153 6.17 8.18 17.04
C ARG A 153 4.90 7.59 17.63
N ILE A 154 4.69 6.28 17.50
CA ILE A 154 3.50 5.64 18.07
C ILE A 154 3.61 5.59 19.60
N ALA A 155 4.74 5.13 20.13
CA ALA A 155 4.98 5.02 21.57
C ALA A 155 4.85 6.37 22.30
N ASN A 156 5.43 7.43 21.75
CA ASN A 156 5.37 8.78 22.33
C ASN A 156 3.97 9.40 22.33
N SER A 157 3.03 8.76 21.63
CA SER A 157 1.74 9.35 21.31
C SER A 157 0.58 8.55 21.89
N ARG A 158 0.83 7.30 22.31
CA ARG A 158 -0.11 6.42 23.01
C ARG A 158 0.45 6.13 24.39
N ASP A 159 -0.22 6.67 25.40
CA ASP A 159 0.27 6.58 26.79
C ASP A 159 0.37 5.14 27.30
N GLN A 160 -0.48 4.19 26.86
CA GLN A 160 -0.48 2.82 27.43
C GLN A 160 -0.80 1.63 26.50
N ASP A 161 -1.41 1.80 25.30
CA ASP A 161 -1.83 0.66 24.46
C ASP A 161 -1.30 0.72 23.01
N VAL A 162 -0.05 0.33 22.81
CA VAL A 162 0.55 0.17 21.47
C VAL A 162 0.19 -1.20 20.89
N PRO A 163 -0.35 -1.29 19.66
CA PRO A 163 -0.62 -2.58 19.02
C PRO A 163 0.65 -3.43 18.94
N SER A 164 0.52 -4.75 19.14
CA SER A 164 1.68 -5.64 19.28
C SER A 164 2.64 -5.57 18.08
N GLY A 165 2.12 -5.45 16.85
CA GLY A 165 2.91 -5.34 15.64
C GLY A 165 3.65 -4.01 15.48
N LEU A 166 3.27 -2.98 16.25
CA LEU A 166 3.88 -1.64 16.25
C LEU A 166 4.81 -1.41 17.44
N THR A 167 4.98 -2.40 18.31
CA THR A 167 6.09 -2.37 19.30
C THR A 167 7.42 -2.40 18.55
N ALA A 168 8.42 -1.65 19.03
CA ALA A 168 9.70 -1.51 18.33
C ALA A 168 10.31 -2.86 17.91
N ASN A 169 10.35 -3.83 18.83
CA ASN A 169 10.90 -5.16 18.56
C ASN A 169 10.17 -5.89 17.43
N ARG A 170 8.83 -5.90 17.45
CA ARG A 170 8.03 -6.59 16.42
C ARG A 170 8.04 -5.86 15.09
N TYR A 171 7.99 -4.53 15.13
CA TYR A 171 8.06 -3.68 13.95
C TYR A 171 9.38 -3.89 13.20
N PHE A 172 10.53 -3.76 13.89
CA PHE A 172 11.83 -3.91 13.24
C PHE A 172 12.09 -5.34 12.78
N ALA A 173 11.57 -6.36 13.47
CA ALA A 173 11.60 -7.73 12.97
C ALA A 173 10.82 -7.88 11.65
N SER A 174 9.62 -7.31 11.56
CA SER A 174 8.78 -7.34 10.35
C SER A 174 9.41 -6.56 9.18
N LEU A 175 10.03 -5.41 9.49
CA LEU A 175 10.79 -4.62 8.52
C LEU A 175 12.00 -5.39 8.00
N LEU A 176 12.80 -5.97 8.88
CA LEU A 176 13.97 -6.78 8.51
C LEU A 176 13.56 -7.97 7.64
N GLU A 177 12.50 -8.69 8.01
CA GLU A 177 11.98 -9.79 7.21
C GLU A 177 11.58 -9.34 5.81
N SER A 178 10.89 -8.19 5.71
CA SER A 178 10.47 -7.61 4.43
C SER A 178 11.67 -7.21 3.56
N ILE A 179 12.73 -6.64 4.17
CA ILE A 179 13.99 -6.31 3.51
C ILE A 179 14.68 -7.58 2.98
N LEU A 180 14.83 -8.61 3.82
CA LEU A 180 15.48 -9.87 3.45
C LEU A 180 14.73 -10.59 2.31
N ARG A 181 13.40 -10.62 2.38
CA ARG A 181 12.54 -11.15 1.31
C ARG A 181 12.76 -10.41 -0.01
N ASN A 182 12.87 -9.07 0.05
CA ASN A 182 13.11 -8.24 -1.13
C ASN A 182 14.50 -8.48 -1.73
N LEU A 183 15.56 -8.47 -0.91
CA LEU A 183 16.93 -8.78 -1.35
C LEU A 183 17.02 -10.16 -2.01
N ALA A 184 16.34 -11.17 -1.45
CA ALA A 184 16.26 -12.51 -2.04
C ALA A 184 15.47 -12.53 -3.36
N SER A 185 14.47 -11.66 -3.53
CA SER A 185 13.75 -11.48 -4.81
C SER A 185 14.68 -10.86 -5.86
N CYS A 186 15.34 -9.75 -5.53
CA CYS A 186 16.28 -9.07 -6.42
C CYS A 186 17.41 -9.98 -6.86
N ALA A 187 18.06 -10.70 -5.93
CA ALA A 187 19.13 -11.65 -6.25
C ALA A 187 18.66 -12.78 -7.20
N ARG A 188 17.42 -13.26 -7.05
CA ARG A 188 16.84 -14.26 -7.96
C ARG A 188 16.56 -13.68 -9.35
N GLN A 189 16.12 -12.42 -9.42
CA GLN A 189 15.90 -11.73 -10.70
C GLN A 189 17.22 -11.52 -11.43
N SER A 190 18.26 -11.01 -10.78
CA SER A 190 19.60 -10.83 -11.38
C SER A 190 20.16 -12.15 -11.92
N LYS A 191 20.01 -13.26 -11.19
CA LYS A 191 20.43 -14.60 -11.68
C LYS A 191 19.63 -15.10 -12.89
N ARG A 192 18.37 -14.68 -13.07
CA ARG A 192 17.57 -15.03 -14.26
C ARG A 192 17.97 -14.15 -15.45
N TRP A 193 18.22 -12.87 -15.22
CA TRP A 193 18.73 -11.95 -16.24
C TRP A 193 20.07 -12.39 -16.79
N LEU A 194 21.03 -12.74 -15.91
CA LEU A 194 22.33 -13.26 -16.33
C LEU A 194 22.21 -14.54 -17.15
N ARG A 195 21.33 -15.48 -16.75
CA ARG A 195 21.08 -16.70 -17.54
C ARG A 195 20.51 -16.39 -18.92
N ARG A 196 19.48 -15.54 -19.02
CA ARG A 196 18.94 -15.12 -20.32
C ARG A 196 19.97 -14.39 -21.19
N ALA A 197 20.82 -13.56 -20.60
CA ALA A 197 21.88 -12.88 -21.32
C ALA A 197 22.91 -13.88 -21.89
N CYS A 198 23.28 -14.90 -21.12
CA CYS A 198 24.10 -16.02 -21.60
C CYS A 198 23.40 -16.79 -22.73
N ASP A 199 22.13 -17.17 -22.56
CA ASP A 199 21.37 -17.94 -23.55
C ASP A 199 21.21 -17.17 -24.89
N VAL A 200 20.97 -15.86 -24.83
CA VAL A 200 20.90 -14.99 -26.01
C VAL A 200 22.27 -14.87 -26.69
N SER A 201 23.35 -14.77 -25.92
CA SER A 201 24.71 -14.72 -26.48
C SER A 201 25.08 -16.01 -27.24
N GLU A 202 24.66 -17.18 -26.74
CA GLU A 202 24.91 -18.48 -27.39
C GLU A 202 24.08 -18.67 -28.67
N GLN A 203 22.82 -18.23 -28.69
CA GLN A 203 21.99 -18.27 -29.91
C GLN A 203 22.50 -17.31 -30.99
N THR A 204 22.99 -16.13 -30.59
CA THR A 204 23.55 -15.15 -31.54
C THR A 204 24.89 -15.64 -32.10
N ALA A 205 25.72 -16.29 -31.29
CA ALA A 205 26.97 -16.91 -31.74
C ALA A 205 26.74 -18.14 -32.65
N GLY A 206 25.74 -18.97 -32.35
CA GLY A 206 25.36 -20.14 -33.16
C GLY A 206 24.76 -19.79 -34.54
N SER A 207 24.15 -18.60 -34.68
CA SER A 207 23.59 -18.12 -35.95
C SER A 207 24.66 -17.62 -36.93
N CYS A 208 25.81 -17.12 -36.45
CA CYS A 208 26.87 -16.61 -37.32
C CYS A 208 27.72 -17.73 -37.97
N VAL A 209 27.76 -18.93 -37.40
CA VAL A 209 28.54 -20.06 -37.95
C VAL A 209 27.81 -20.77 -39.11
N ARG A 210 26.50 -20.58 -39.27
CA ARG A 210 25.71 -21.23 -40.35
C ARG A 210 25.56 -20.42 -41.64
N SER A 211 26.05 -19.18 -41.71
CA SER A 211 25.97 -18.34 -42.92
C SER A 211 27.29 -18.24 -43.70
N GLY A 212 28.32 -19.02 -43.33
CA GLY A 212 29.62 -19.04 -43.99
C GLY A 212 29.91 -20.36 -44.68
N THR A 213 29.10 -20.75 -45.67
CA THR A 213 29.48 -21.81 -46.62
C THR A 213 28.77 -21.55 -47.95
N ILE A 214 29.40 -20.73 -48.79
CA ILE A 214 29.24 -20.75 -50.25
C ILE A 214 30.64 -20.60 -50.83
#